data_AF-A0A151R5W8-F1
#
_entry.id   AF-A0A151R5W8-F1
#
_cell.length_a   1.000
_cell.length_b   1.000
_cell.length_c   1.000
_cell.angle_alpha   90.00
_cell.angle_beta   90.00
_cell.angle_gamma   90.00
#
_symmetry.space_group_name_H-M   'P 1'
#
loop_
_entity.id
_entity.type
_entity.pdbx_description
1 polymer ?
#
loop_
_entity_poly.entity_id
_entity_poly.type
_entity_poly.pdbx_seq_one_letter_code
_entity_poly.pdbx_strand_id
1 'polypeptide(L)'
;KVKFSIGNYEDQVVCDIVPMEACRILLGRPWQFDKRTMHNGLTNEITFTHKENKFVLHPLSPSKVIEYQVQMKLKREEEKKLQKKRKKKKKKSIIL
;
A
#
# COMPACT_ATOMS: atom_id res chain seq x y z
N LYS A 1 1.58 7.13 13.67
CA LYS A 1 2.75 6.99 12.77
C LYS A 1 2.70 5.64 12.08
N VAL A 2 2.64 5.59 10.75
CA VAL A 2 2.55 4.36 9.94
C VAL A 2 3.93 4.02 9.41
N LYS A 3 4.42 2.80 9.68
CA LYS A 3 5.66 2.27 9.10
C LYS A 3 5.34 1.64 7.75
N PHE A 4 6.17 1.87 6.75
CA PHE A 4 6.03 1.25 5.43
C PHE A 4 7.39 1.01 4.79
N SER A 5 7.40 0.11 3.81
CA SER A 5 8.56 -0.16 2.99
C SER A 5 8.22 -0.14 1.51
N ILE A 6 9.20 0.27 0.69
CA ILE A 6 9.12 0.27 -0.77
C ILE A 6 10.41 -0.35 -1.29
N GLY A 7 10.38 -1.65 -1.62
CA GLY A 7 11.61 -2.38 -1.92
C GLY A 7 12.54 -2.39 -0.69
N ASN A 8 13.74 -1.83 -0.84
CA ASN A 8 14.75 -1.68 0.22
C ASN A 8 14.61 -0.37 1.02
N TYR A 9 13.67 0.51 0.67
CA TYR A 9 13.37 1.72 1.42
C TYR A 9 12.45 1.39 2.60
N GLU A 10 12.78 1.88 3.80
CA GLU A 10 11.92 1.78 4.99
C GLU A 10 11.77 3.14 5.64
N ASP A 11 10.54 3.52 5.98
CA ASP A 11 10.27 4.81 6.61
C ASP A 11 9.01 4.79 7.48
N GLN A 12 8.86 5.85 8.27
CA GLN A 12 7.72 6.04 9.15
C GLN A 12 7.14 7.45 8.96
N VAL A 13 5.87 7.52 8.55
CA VAL A 13 5.17 8.79 8.29
C VAL A 13 4.03 9.03 9.28
N VAL A 14 3.73 10.31 9.52
CA VAL A 14 2.48 10.75 10.15
C VAL A 14 1.51 11.05 9.01
N CYS A 15 0.34 10.41 9.02
CA CYS A 15 -0.71 10.66 8.04
C CYS A 15 -2.07 10.40 8.66
N ASP A 16 -3.10 11.04 8.09
CA ASP A 16 -4.49 10.77 8.42
C ASP A 16 -4.93 9.45 7.81
N ILE A 17 -5.49 8.57 8.64
CA ILE A 17 -5.94 7.24 8.23
C ILE A 17 -7.43 7.33 7.94
N VAL A 18 -7.80 7.23 6.66
CA VAL A 18 -9.19 7.07 6.25
C VAL A 18 -9.50 5.57 6.18
N PRO A 19 -10.58 5.08 6.80
CA PRO A 19 -11.00 3.69 6.69
C PRO A 19 -11.46 3.40 5.25
N MET A 20 -10.50 2.99 4.43
CA MET A 20 -10.72 2.57 3.05
C MET A 20 -10.41 1.08 2.94
N GLU A 21 -11.17 0.34 2.13
CA GLU A 21 -10.95 -1.09 1.89
C GLU A 21 -9.63 -1.42 1.15
N ALA A 22 -8.70 -0.46 1.05
CA ALA A 22 -7.42 -0.58 0.39
C ALA A 22 -6.33 0.09 1.26
N CYS A 23 -5.37 -0.69 1.77
CA CYS A 23 -4.12 -0.16 2.31
C CYS A 23 -3.18 0.26 1.16
N ARG A 24 -3.58 1.26 0.37
CA ARG A 24 -2.69 1.93 -0.60
C ARG A 24 -2.22 3.22 0.04
N ILE A 25 -0.92 3.33 0.31
CA ILE A 25 -0.32 4.58 0.78
C ILE A 25 -0.17 5.50 -0.43
N LEU A 26 -0.86 6.63 -0.41
CA LEU A 26 -0.70 7.68 -1.41
C LEU A 26 0.31 8.69 -0.89
N LEU A 27 1.51 8.67 -1.47
CA LEU A 27 2.57 9.63 -1.15
C LEU A 27 2.34 10.90 -1.96
N GLY A 28 1.60 11.83 -1.34
CA GLY A 28 1.23 13.11 -1.95
C GLY A 28 2.38 14.12 -2.03
N ARG A 29 2.04 15.33 -2.47
CA ARG A 29 2.98 16.46 -2.60
C ARG A 29 3.75 16.79 -1.30
N PRO A 30 3.15 16.75 -0.10
CA PRO A 30 3.90 17.01 1.14
C PRO A 30 5.08 16.03 1.33
N TRP A 31 4.83 14.72 1.16
CA TRP A 31 5.90 13.71 1.26
C TRP A 31 6.98 13.92 0.20
N GLN A 32 6.57 14.25 -1.04
CA GLN A 32 7.50 14.56 -2.13
C GLN A 32 8.39 15.77 -1.81
N PHE A 33 7.82 16.81 -1.20
CA PHE A 33 8.53 18.00 -0.77
C PHE A 33 9.52 17.67 0.36
N ASP A 34 9.06 16.98 1.40
CA ASP A 34 9.89 16.61 2.56
C ASP A 34 11.10 15.76 2.16
N LYS A 35 10.90 14.84 1.20
CA LYS A 35 11.96 13.97 0.68
C LYS A 35 12.74 14.59 -0.48
N ARG A 36 12.40 15.81 -0.88
CA ARG A 36 13.01 16.53 -2.02
C ARG A 36 13.08 15.65 -3.27
N THR A 37 11.97 14.96 -3.56
CA THR A 37 11.91 14.01 -4.67
C THR A 37 12.03 14.74 -6.01
N MET A 38 12.78 14.17 -6.94
CA MET A 38 12.82 14.56 -8.34
C MET A 38 11.96 13.62 -9.17
N HIS A 39 11.02 14.15 -9.94
CA HIS A 39 10.18 13.36 -10.84
C HIS A 39 10.58 13.60 -12.29
N ASN A 40 10.98 12.53 -12.98
CA ASN A 40 11.19 12.54 -14.42
C ASN A 40 9.86 12.24 -15.13
N GLY A 41 9.23 13.27 -15.68
CA GLY A 41 7.91 13.13 -16.34
C GLY A 41 7.91 12.30 -17.62
N LEU A 42 9.07 12.07 -18.25
CA LEU A 42 9.17 11.23 -19.45
C LEU A 42 9.19 9.74 -19.10
N THR A 43 10.01 9.36 -18.12
CA THR A 43 10.17 7.96 -17.68
C THR A 43 9.25 7.59 -16.53
N ASN A 44 8.54 8.56 -15.94
CA ASN A 44 7.78 8.44 -14.69
C ASN A 44 8.61 7.91 -13.51
N GLU A 45 9.92 8.20 -13.51
CA GLU A 45 10.81 7.82 -12.43
C GLU A 45 10.79 8.86 -11.31
N ILE A 46 10.77 8.39 -10.06
CA ILE A 46 10.88 9.25 -8.88
C ILE A 46 12.20 8.94 -8.17
N THR A 47 13.06 9.94 -8.04
CA THR A 47 14.36 9.82 -7.38
C THR A 47 14.38 10.64 -6.10
N PHE A 48 14.95 10.10 -5.03
CA PHE A 48 15.16 10.84 -3.77
C PHE A 48 16.30 10.24 -2.95
N THR A 49 16.78 10.99 -1.96
CA THR A 49 17.82 10.52 -1.03
C THR A 49 17.22 10.33 0.35
N HIS A 50 17.52 9.20 0.99
CA HIS A 50 17.12 8.93 2.36
C HIS A 50 18.23 8.22 3.11
N LYS A 51 18.62 8.76 4.28
CA LYS A 51 19.74 8.25 5.08
C LYS A 51 20.99 8.03 4.21
N GLU A 52 21.36 9.07 3.46
CA GLU A 52 22.53 9.09 2.56
C GLU A 52 22.46 8.14 1.35
N ASN A 53 21.42 7.31 1.24
CA ASN A 53 21.20 6.40 0.12
C ASN A 53 20.26 7.00 -0.91
N LYS A 54 20.64 6.92 -2.18
CA LYS A 54 19.81 7.33 -3.32
C LYS A 54 18.85 6.20 -3.70
N PHE A 55 17.56 6.51 -3.76
CA PHE A 55 16.50 5.60 -4.19
C PHE A 55 15.90 6.08 -5.50
N VAL A 56 15.61 5.13 -6.38
CA VAL A 56 14.91 5.36 -7.65
C VAL A 56 13.69 4.45 -7.70
N LEU A 57 12.52 5.04 -7.79
CA LEU A 57 11.26 4.33 -7.99
C LEU A 57 10.93 4.35 -9.47
N HIS A 58 10.80 3.17 -10.05
CA HIS A 58 10.39 2.99 -11.43
C HIS A 58 8.88 2.76 -11.52
N PRO A 59 8.23 3.19 -12.60
CA PRO A 59 6.85 2.85 -12.85
C PRO A 59 6.69 1.32 -12.95
N LEU A 60 5.57 0.82 -12.42
CA LEU A 60 5.19 -0.57 -12.64
C LEU A 60 4.76 -0.75 -14.10
N SER A 61 5.16 -1.86 -14.72
CA SER A 61 4.64 -2.23 -16.03
C SER A 61 3.13 -2.51 -15.96
N PRO A 62 2.36 -2.27 -17.03
CA PRO A 62 0.93 -2.53 -17.06
C PRO A 62 0.58 -3.96 -16.60
N SER A 63 1.33 -4.97 -17.02
CA SER A 63 1.13 -6.37 -16.61
C SER A 63 1.27 -6.56 -15.10
N LYS A 64 2.34 -6.00 -14.50
CA LYS A 64 2.53 -6.05 -13.03
C LYS A 64 1.39 -5.36 -12.30
N VAL A 65 0.92 -4.21 -12.81
CA VAL A 65 -0.24 -3.51 -12.22
C VAL A 65 -1.48 -4.39 -12.25
N ILE A 66 -1.76 -5.06 -13.36
CA ILE A 66 -2.90 -5.98 -13.50
C ILE A 66 -2.76 -7.15 -12.54
N GLU A 67 -1.60 -7.79 -12.47
CA GLU A 67 -1.31 -8.89 -11.55
C GLU A 67 -1.57 -8.48 -10.10
N TYR A 68 -1.02 -7.35 -9.66
CA TYR A 68 -1.24 -6.83 -8.30
C TYR A 68 -2.73 -6.58 -8.02
N GLN A 69 -3.47 -6.03 -8.98
CA GLN A 69 -4.91 -5.80 -8.82
C GLN A 69 -5.69 -7.12 -8.70
N VAL A 70 -5.33 -8.14 -9.47
CA VAL A 70 -5.94 -9.48 -9.39
C VAL A 70 -5.64 -10.12 -8.03
N GLN A 71 -4.38 -10.11 -7.59
CA GLN A 71 -3.98 -10.64 -6.27
C GLN A 71 -4.74 -9.97 -5.13
N MET A 72 -4.88 -8.64 -5.18
CA MET A 72 -5.65 -7.87 -4.20
C MET A 72 -7.13 -8.25 -4.20
N LYS A 73 -7.74 -8.48 -5.37
CA LYS A 73 -9.14 -8.93 -5.48
C LYS A 73 -9.33 -10.32 -4.86
N LEU A 74 -8.45 -11.27 -5.17
CA LEU A 74 -8.50 -12.64 -4.63
C LEU A 74 -8.39 -12.63 -3.10
N LYS A 75 -7.40 -11.93 -2.55
CA LYS A 75 -7.20 -11.80 -1.11
C LYS A 75 -8.43 -11.20 -0.41
N ARG A 76 -9.07 -10.19 -1.02
CA ARG A 76 -10.31 -9.59 -0.52
C ARG A 76 -11.47 -10.60 -0.49
N GLU A 77 -11.59 -11.46 -1.50
CA GLU A 77 -12.62 -12.49 -1.53
C GLU A 77 -12.40 -13.54 -0.43
N GLU A 78 -11.16 -13.95 -0.20
CA GLU A 78 -10.77 -14.87 0.87
C GLU A 78 -11.07 -14.29 2.26
N GLU A 79 -10.69 -13.04 2.50
CA GLU A 79 -10.99 -12.33 3.75
C GLU A 79 -12.49 -12.24 4.00
N LYS A 80 -13.29 -11.90 2.98
CA LYS A 80 -14.76 -11.88 3.05
C LYS A 80 -15.34 -13.26 3.37
N LYS A 81 -14.82 -14.34 2.77
CA LYS A 81 -15.23 -15.73 3.06
C LYS A 81 -14.90 -16.10 4.51
N LEU A 82 -13.72 -15.76 5.00
CA LEU A 82 -13.29 -16.01 6.38
C LEU A 82 -14.16 -15.24 7.38
N GLN A 83 -14.47 -13.99 7.11
CA GLN A 83 -15.32 -13.15 7.97
C GLN A 83 -16.75 -13.70 8.05
N LYS A 84 -17.32 -14.17 6.93
CA LYS A 84 -18.61 -14.87 6.91
C LYS A 84 -18.59 -16.15 7.76
N LYS A 85 -17.53 -16.97 7.66
CA LYS A 85 -17.36 -18.17 8.50
C LYS A 85 -17.29 -17.82 9.99
N ARG A 86 -16.52 -16.79 10.37
CA ARG A 86 -16.42 -16.32 11.77
C ARG A 86 -17.77 -15.83 12.31
N LYS A 87 -18.53 -15.06 11.52
CA LYS A 87 -19.88 -14.60 11.90
C LYS A 87 -20.85 -15.77 12.10
N LYS A 88 -20.81 -16.79 11.23
CA LYS A 88 -21.63 -18.02 11.39
C LYS A 88 -21.27 -18.80 12.66
N LYS A 89 -19.97 -18.96 12.97
CA LYS A 89 -19.50 -19.62 14.20
C LYS A 89 -19.95 -18.85 15.46
N LYS A 90 -19.79 -17.52 15.48
CA LYS A 90 -20.27 -16.69 16.60
C LYS A 90 -21.78 -16.82 16.82
N LYS A 91 -22.60 -16.79 15.75
CA LYS A 91 -24.04 -17.00 15.87
C LYS A 91 -24.38 -18.37 16.47
N LYS A 92 -23.72 -19.44 16.02
CA LYS A 92 -23.93 -20.79 16.58
C LYS A 92 -23.57 -20.89 18.06
N SER A 93 -22.49 -20.22 18.48
CA SER A 93 -22.04 -20.20 19.89
C SER A 93 -22.91 -19.35 20.82
N ILE A 94 -23.78 -18.49 20.29
CA ILE A 94 -24.73 -17.69 21.09
C ILE A 94 -26.05 -18.46 21.27
N ILE A 95 -26.31 -19.45 20.41
CA ILE A 95 -27.55 -20.25 20.40
C ILE A 95 -27.38 -21.54 21.21
N LEU A 96 -26.13 -21.95 21.50
CA LEU A 96 -25.79 -22.98 22.49
C LEU A 96 -25.47 -22.31 23.82
#